data_AF-A0A2H0Z769-F1
#
_entry.id   AF-A0A2H0Z769-F1
#
_cell.length_a   1.000
_cell.length_b   1.000
_cell.length_c   1.000
_cell.angle_alpha   90.00
_cell.angle_beta   90.00
_cell.angle_gamma   90.00
#
_symmetry.space_group_name_H-M   'P 1'
#
loop_
_entity.id
_entity.type
_entity.pdbx_description
1 polymer ?
#
loop_
_entity_poly.entity_id
_entity_poly.type
_entity_poly.pdbx_seq_one_letter_code
_entity_poly.pdbx_strand_id
1 'polypeptide(L)'
;MKKIILAANVCALVFFPAICAFSADQTVDFDGTGKNSLDLTRVLKTNPQEMDLGPVKKVLSMGTISAEVAYKSESGEWIVQPPMKRDDKNAWYTFPPDTEIQTWYICEGNNVYPNYWQVSSQYTNFPSNAGHTGHPQVPNLVRLPEGTDLSNPLVSQITPINTPFKFYWKIPNKLTEPDFLPAYASKISHTGTFYYGCGGIFTIIFEMKVLDLKELTTGAGYILEGANPNLHKINHFGTAAMTAAVKKLATDFDAACSTPTAKLSYNDMSLVWGGLYDLNGDWKTPHKEHRFGINLDVGKRQVKKANRKKLIELMCGAFKVRSEGDVSSEPKAHYHLTLKDAAKSGEELVEFDIDPKYTNCCPTPPSTDIPEKCIDLYDGGNLIDEPNTPSDCQ
;
A
#
# COMPACT_ATOMS: atom_id res chain seq x y z
N MET A 1 -60.95 32.41 17.42
CA MET A 1 -60.32 31.10 17.65
C MET A 1 -61.18 30.01 17.03
N LYS A 2 -60.77 29.45 15.89
CA LYS A 2 -61.26 28.18 15.35
C LYS A 2 -60.05 27.45 14.77
N LYS A 3 -59.90 26.18 15.14
CA LYS A 3 -58.74 25.34 14.88
C LYS A 3 -59.24 24.06 14.18
N ILE A 4 -58.49 23.63 13.16
CA ILE A 4 -58.41 22.27 12.54
C ILE A 4 -59.67 21.89 11.72
N ILE A 5 -59.64 21.27 10.53
CA ILE A 5 -58.96 20.05 10.06
C ILE A 5 -58.76 20.12 8.53
N LEU A 6 -57.57 19.78 8.04
CA LEU A 6 -57.34 19.41 6.64
C LEU A 6 -56.85 17.97 6.60
N ALA A 7 -57.67 17.13 5.96
CA ALA A 7 -57.46 15.71 5.78
C ALA A 7 -56.38 15.44 4.72
N ALA A 8 -55.63 14.37 4.95
CA ALA A 8 -54.69 13.79 4.01
C ALA A 8 -55.40 13.35 2.72
N ASN A 9 -54.80 13.62 1.58
CA ASN A 9 -55.10 12.91 0.34
C ASN A 9 -53.85 12.19 -0.16
N VAL A 10 -54.04 10.88 -0.29
CA VAL A 10 -53.19 9.86 -0.88
C VAL A 10 -53.01 10.16 -2.36
N CYS A 11 -51.76 10.16 -2.84
CA CYS A 11 -51.47 10.04 -4.27
C CYS A 11 -50.70 8.74 -4.49
N ALA A 12 -51.36 7.78 -5.15
CA ALA A 12 -50.80 6.48 -5.51
C ALA A 12 -49.95 6.60 -6.78
N LEU A 13 -48.82 5.87 -6.79
CA LEU A 13 -47.82 5.80 -7.85
C LEU A 13 -48.35 5.33 -9.21
N VAL A 14 -47.75 5.87 -10.28
CA VAL A 14 -47.37 5.09 -11.48
C VAL A 14 -45.92 5.45 -11.86
N PHE A 15 -45.16 4.42 -12.23
CA PHE A 15 -43.70 4.32 -12.41
C PHE A 15 -43.05 5.35 -13.37
N PHE A 16 -41.99 6.04 -12.91
CA PHE A 16 -40.67 6.32 -13.54
C PHE A 16 -39.85 7.21 -12.56
N PRO A 17 -38.53 7.02 -12.36
CA PRO A 17 -37.76 7.91 -11.48
C PRO A 17 -37.40 9.20 -12.23
N ALA A 18 -38.28 10.21 -12.17
CA ALA A 18 -37.94 11.57 -12.52
C ALA A 18 -37.38 12.29 -11.28
N ILE A 19 -36.21 12.91 -11.42
CA ILE A 19 -35.62 13.77 -10.39
C ILE A 19 -36.44 15.07 -10.34
N CYS A 20 -37.18 15.30 -9.26
CA CYS A 20 -37.82 16.59 -9.00
C CYS A 20 -36.86 17.50 -8.24
N ALA A 21 -36.51 18.65 -8.80
CA ALA A 21 -35.87 19.74 -8.08
C ALA A 21 -36.95 20.66 -7.51
N PHE A 22 -36.90 20.93 -6.20
CA PHE A 22 -37.81 21.87 -5.55
C PHE A 22 -37.18 23.27 -5.48
N SER A 23 -37.92 24.27 -5.96
CA SER A 23 -37.65 25.69 -5.72
C SER A 23 -38.19 26.09 -4.34
N ALA A 24 -37.52 27.03 -3.66
CA ALA A 24 -37.86 27.47 -2.30
C ALA A 24 -39.21 28.22 -2.19
N ASP A 25 -39.90 28.48 -3.30
CA ASP A 25 -41.17 29.21 -3.37
C ASP A 25 -42.40 28.34 -3.71
N GLN A 26 -42.28 27.02 -3.69
CA GLN A 26 -43.40 26.06 -3.86
C GLN A 26 -44.29 26.28 -5.10
N THR A 27 -43.77 26.83 -6.19
CA THR A 27 -44.48 26.78 -7.48
C THR A 27 -43.81 25.76 -8.39
N VAL A 28 -44.61 24.81 -8.92
CA VAL A 28 -44.15 23.81 -9.89
C VAL A 28 -44.84 24.12 -11.22
N ASP A 29 -44.04 24.45 -12.22
CA ASP A 29 -44.47 24.61 -13.61
C ASP A 29 -44.44 23.24 -14.30
N PHE A 30 -45.58 22.79 -14.82
CA PHE A 30 -45.76 21.48 -15.46
C PHE A 30 -46.00 21.59 -16.98
N ASP A 31 -46.05 22.78 -17.57
CA ASP A 31 -46.41 22.94 -18.99
C ASP A 31 -45.24 23.31 -19.92
N GLY A 32 -44.08 23.66 -19.36
CA GLY A 32 -42.86 23.91 -20.13
C GLY A 32 -42.91 25.16 -21.00
N THR A 33 -43.82 26.11 -20.73
CA THR A 33 -43.95 27.35 -21.51
C THR A 33 -43.30 28.57 -20.86
N GLY A 34 -42.68 28.42 -19.68
CA GLY A 34 -41.96 29.48 -18.98
C GLY A 34 -40.74 30.02 -19.74
N LYS A 35 -40.89 31.20 -20.36
CA LYS A 35 -39.86 31.99 -21.07
C LYS A 35 -38.76 32.61 -20.19
N ASN A 36 -38.48 32.05 -19.02
CA ASN A 36 -37.38 32.52 -18.16
C ASN A 36 -36.35 31.40 -18.04
N SER A 37 -35.33 31.44 -18.89
CA SER A 37 -34.11 30.64 -18.72
C SER A 37 -33.43 31.09 -17.43
N LEU A 38 -33.82 30.48 -16.30
CA LEU A 38 -33.07 30.56 -15.07
C LEU A 38 -31.71 29.93 -15.34
N ASP A 39 -30.72 30.81 -15.40
CA ASP A 39 -29.31 30.55 -15.52
C ASP A 39 -28.86 29.55 -14.44
N LEU A 40 -28.87 28.26 -14.79
CA LEU A 40 -28.41 27.14 -13.95
C LEU A 40 -26.95 27.30 -13.52
N THR A 41 -26.21 28.24 -14.12
CA THR A 41 -24.82 28.56 -13.80
C THR A 41 -24.65 29.18 -12.40
N ARG A 42 -25.72 29.65 -11.75
CA ARG A 42 -25.62 30.40 -10.48
C ARG A 42 -25.68 29.56 -9.19
N VAL A 43 -26.09 28.29 -9.25
CA VAL A 43 -26.27 27.46 -8.03
C VAL A 43 -25.04 26.58 -7.69
N LEU A 44 -24.02 26.50 -8.55
CA LEU A 44 -22.86 25.61 -8.34
C LEU A 44 -21.58 26.27 -7.80
N LYS A 45 -21.63 27.50 -7.28
CA LYS A 45 -20.44 28.16 -6.71
C LYS A 45 -20.40 28.06 -5.19
N THR A 46 -20.02 26.90 -4.68
CA THR A 46 -19.37 26.77 -3.36
C THR A 46 -18.08 25.96 -3.49
N ASN A 47 -17.06 26.68 -3.97
CA ASN A 47 -15.63 26.60 -3.65
C ASN A 47 -15.06 25.27 -3.09
N PRO A 48 -14.60 24.33 -3.93
CA PRO A 48 -13.36 23.63 -3.64
C PRO A 48 -12.19 24.53 -4.06
N GLN A 49 -11.18 24.69 -3.21
CA GLN A 49 -9.98 25.47 -3.55
C GLN A 49 -9.33 24.90 -4.83
N GLU A 50 -9.59 25.53 -5.97
CA GLU A 50 -8.89 25.27 -7.23
C GLU A 50 -7.48 25.87 -7.09
N MET A 51 -6.50 25.01 -6.81
CA MET A 51 -5.11 25.35 -7.13
C MET A 51 -4.99 25.41 -8.64
N ASP A 52 -4.75 26.60 -9.16
CA ASP A 52 -4.37 26.86 -10.55
C ASP A 52 -2.96 26.30 -10.77
N LEU A 53 -2.90 25.05 -11.20
CA LEU A 53 -1.69 24.41 -11.68
C LEU A 53 -1.56 24.85 -13.14
N GLY A 54 -0.56 25.69 -13.43
CA GLY A 54 -0.34 26.34 -14.74
C GLY A 54 -0.32 25.38 -15.94
N PRO A 55 -0.17 25.88 -17.19
CA PRO A 55 -0.54 25.20 -18.43
C PRO A 55 -0.02 23.75 -18.49
N VAL A 56 -0.92 22.83 -18.19
CA VAL A 56 -0.62 21.42 -18.02
C VAL A 56 -0.35 20.80 -19.40
N LYS A 57 0.80 20.14 -19.54
CA LYS A 57 1.14 19.38 -20.75
C LYS A 57 0.26 18.14 -20.79
N LYS A 58 -0.59 17.99 -21.82
CA LYS A 58 -1.43 16.82 -22.07
C LYS A 58 -0.65 15.52 -21.87
N VAL A 59 -1.10 14.67 -20.95
CA VAL A 59 -0.36 13.45 -20.58
C VAL A 59 -0.91 12.20 -21.29
N LEU A 60 -2.24 12.07 -21.45
CA LEU A 60 -2.91 10.93 -22.08
C LEU A 60 -4.17 11.37 -22.83
N SER A 61 -4.38 10.95 -24.08
CA SER A 61 -5.61 11.24 -24.82
C SER A 61 -6.06 10.04 -25.67
N MET A 62 -7.31 9.60 -25.49
CA MET A 62 -8.00 8.63 -26.35
C MET A 62 -9.25 9.28 -26.94
N GLY A 63 -9.17 9.69 -28.21
CA GLY A 63 -10.23 10.48 -28.84
C GLY A 63 -10.43 11.80 -28.10
N THR A 64 -11.62 11.99 -27.53
CA THR A 64 -12.01 13.16 -26.73
C THR A 64 -11.76 13.00 -25.24
N ILE A 65 -11.19 11.90 -24.77
CA ILE A 65 -10.98 11.64 -23.33
C ILE A 65 -9.51 11.82 -23.00
N SER A 66 -9.19 12.60 -21.97
CA SER A 66 -7.87 12.64 -21.35
C SER A 66 -7.92 12.27 -19.87
N ALA A 67 -6.81 11.72 -19.38
CA ALA A 67 -6.64 11.36 -17.99
C ALA A 67 -5.27 11.82 -17.49
N GLU A 68 -5.22 12.28 -16.25
CA GLU A 68 -3.98 12.68 -15.59
C GLU A 68 -3.90 12.08 -14.20
N VAL A 69 -2.68 11.79 -13.78
CA VAL A 69 -2.38 11.24 -12.46
C VAL A 69 -1.35 12.14 -11.82
N ALA A 70 -1.63 12.57 -10.60
CA ALA A 70 -0.66 13.27 -9.75
C ALA A 70 -0.48 12.50 -8.45
N TYR A 71 0.69 12.65 -7.85
CA TYR A 71 0.97 12.17 -6.49
C TYR A 71 1.35 13.33 -5.58
N LYS A 72 1.11 13.17 -4.29
CA LYS A 72 1.52 14.15 -3.29
C LYS A 72 2.96 13.90 -2.87
N SER A 73 3.82 14.89 -3.07
CA SER A 73 5.22 14.85 -2.64
C SER A 73 5.35 14.98 -1.11
N GLU A 74 6.56 14.73 -0.60
CA GLU A 74 6.90 14.93 0.81
C GLU A 74 6.66 16.39 1.28
N SER A 75 6.82 17.36 0.38
CA SER A 75 6.54 18.78 0.66
C SER A 75 5.04 19.09 0.75
N GLY A 76 4.17 18.14 0.40
CA GLY A 76 2.72 18.31 0.31
C GLY A 76 2.21 18.78 -1.05
N GLU A 77 3.10 19.13 -1.99
CA GLU A 77 2.73 19.55 -3.35
C GLU A 77 2.27 18.38 -4.22
N TRP A 78 1.26 18.62 -5.08
CA TRP A 78 0.81 17.66 -6.08
C TRP A 78 1.68 17.73 -7.34
N ILE A 79 2.33 16.62 -7.67
CA ILE A 79 3.22 16.49 -8.83
C ILE A 79 2.54 15.60 -9.87
N VAL A 80 2.30 16.14 -11.07
CA VAL A 80 1.78 15.37 -12.20
C VAL A 80 2.83 14.35 -12.63
N GLN A 81 2.45 13.07 -12.63
CA GLN A 81 3.28 11.97 -13.04
C GLN A 81 2.93 11.59 -14.49
N PRO A 82 3.90 11.53 -15.43
CA PRO A 82 3.69 10.89 -16.72
C PRO A 82 3.63 9.36 -16.57
N PRO A 83 2.87 8.65 -17.43
CA PRO A 83 2.82 7.19 -17.42
C PRO A 83 4.18 6.62 -17.80
N MET A 84 4.57 5.52 -17.16
CA MET A 84 5.80 4.80 -17.48
C MET A 84 5.73 4.12 -18.84
N LYS A 85 4.55 3.60 -19.19
CA LYS A 85 4.23 3.02 -20.48
C LYS A 85 2.75 3.23 -20.78
N ARG A 86 2.40 3.12 -22.05
CA ARG A 86 1.02 3.25 -22.54
C ARG A 86 0.79 2.35 -23.75
N ASP A 87 -0.46 1.94 -23.92
CA ASP A 87 -0.99 1.40 -25.16
C ASP A 87 -2.30 2.16 -25.51
N ASP A 88 -3.03 1.66 -26.50
CA ASP A 88 -4.25 2.31 -26.99
C ASP A 88 -5.37 2.40 -25.97
N LYS A 89 -5.32 1.69 -24.83
CA LYS A 89 -6.41 1.61 -23.83
C LYS A 89 -5.95 1.76 -22.39
N ASN A 90 -4.66 1.64 -22.14
CA ASN A 90 -4.09 1.50 -20.81
C ASN A 90 -2.93 2.48 -20.62
N ALA A 91 -2.85 3.05 -19.42
CA ALA A 91 -1.70 3.82 -18.94
C ALA A 91 -1.17 3.22 -17.65
N TRP A 92 0.14 3.04 -17.53
CA TRP A 92 0.76 2.41 -16.36
C TRP A 92 1.54 3.43 -15.54
N TYR A 93 1.36 3.34 -14.24
CA TYR A 93 2.04 4.13 -13.22
C TYR A 93 2.65 3.21 -12.18
N THR A 94 3.74 3.63 -11.56
CA THR A 94 4.30 2.95 -10.40
C THR A 94 4.46 3.97 -9.29
N PHE A 95 4.02 3.59 -8.09
CA PHE A 95 4.15 4.41 -6.90
C PHE A 95 4.57 3.51 -5.72
N PRO A 96 5.33 4.04 -4.75
CA PRO A 96 5.48 3.38 -3.47
C PRO A 96 4.10 3.12 -2.82
N PRO A 97 3.97 2.06 -1.99
CA PRO A 97 2.85 1.96 -1.06
C PRO A 97 2.68 3.28 -0.27
N ASP A 98 1.47 3.60 0.18
CA ASP A 98 1.12 4.83 0.92
C ASP A 98 1.07 6.15 0.14
N THR A 99 1.45 6.14 -1.14
CA THR A 99 1.36 7.34 -1.96
C THR A 99 -0.08 7.86 -2.05
N GLU A 100 -0.29 9.14 -1.71
CA GLU A 100 -1.55 9.84 -1.98
C GLU A 100 -1.62 10.18 -3.47
N ILE A 101 -2.67 9.69 -4.13
CA ILE A 101 -2.85 9.79 -5.58
C ILE A 101 -4.09 10.63 -5.87
N GLN A 102 -3.96 11.47 -6.89
CA GLN A 102 -5.05 12.22 -7.47
C GLN A 102 -5.22 11.78 -8.91
N THR A 103 -6.46 11.46 -9.30
CA THR A 103 -6.79 11.07 -10.68
C THR A 103 -7.76 12.07 -11.27
N TRP A 104 -7.45 12.56 -12.47
CA TRP A 104 -8.26 13.51 -13.22
C TRP A 104 -8.75 12.84 -14.49
N TYR A 105 -10.03 13.02 -14.78
CA TYR A 105 -10.61 12.72 -16.07
C TYR A 105 -11.13 14.00 -16.69
N ILE A 106 -10.87 14.19 -17.98
CA ILE A 106 -11.35 15.34 -18.75
C ILE A 106 -11.92 14.82 -20.05
N CYS A 107 -13.14 15.26 -20.37
CA CYS A 107 -13.69 15.15 -21.70
C CYS A 107 -13.32 16.42 -22.48
N GLU A 108 -12.37 16.31 -23.41
CA GLU A 108 -11.89 17.37 -24.29
C GLU A 108 -12.66 17.40 -25.61
N GLY A 109 -13.09 18.59 -26.05
CA GLY A 109 -13.58 18.74 -27.41
C GLY A 109 -14.32 20.03 -27.68
N ASN A 110 -14.09 20.59 -28.86
CA ASN A 110 -14.91 21.66 -29.42
C ASN A 110 -15.92 20.99 -30.35
N ASN A 111 -17.23 21.19 -30.12
CA ASN A 111 -18.35 20.61 -30.89
C ASN A 111 -18.74 19.16 -30.56
N VAL A 112 -18.52 18.73 -29.32
CA VAL A 112 -19.06 17.47 -28.83
C VAL A 112 -20.53 17.66 -28.45
N TYR A 113 -21.43 16.83 -28.99
CA TYR A 113 -22.85 16.80 -28.62
C TYR A 113 -23.22 15.46 -27.96
N PRO A 114 -23.88 15.49 -26.79
CA PRO A 114 -24.21 16.70 -26.02
C PRO A 114 -22.96 17.34 -25.40
N ASN A 115 -23.07 18.63 -25.04
CA ASN A 115 -21.97 19.42 -24.45
C ASN A 115 -21.77 19.14 -22.95
N TYR A 116 -22.09 17.93 -22.51
CA TYR A 116 -21.88 17.43 -21.16
C TYR A 116 -21.44 15.97 -21.21
N TRP A 117 -20.83 15.53 -20.12
CA TRP A 117 -20.32 14.18 -19.97
C TRP A 117 -20.45 13.70 -18.52
N GLN A 118 -20.27 12.40 -18.35
CA GLN A 118 -20.24 11.74 -17.05
C GLN A 118 -19.24 10.59 -17.12
N VAL A 119 -18.62 10.26 -16.00
CA VAL A 119 -17.77 9.07 -15.87
C VAL A 119 -18.17 8.21 -14.67
N SER A 120 -18.19 6.90 -14.88
CA SER A 120 -18.25 5.88 -13.84
C SER A 120 -16.88 5.22 -13.75
N SER A 121 -16.17 5.46 -12.65
CA SER A 121 -14.84 4.92 -12.37
C SER A 121 -14.96 3.72 -11.45
N GLN A 122 -14.55 2.55 -11.92
CA GLN A 122 -14.44 1.33 -11.12
C GLN A 122 -12.99 1.02 -10.84
N TYR A 123 -12.70 0.36 -9.72
CA TYR A 123 -11.37 -0.16 -9.45
C TYR A 123 -11.37 -1.66 -9.11
N THR A 124 -10.24 -2.31 -9.36
CA THR A 124 -10.01 -3.71 -8.98
C THR A 124 -8.59 -3.86 -8.46
N ASN A 125 -8.45 -4.51 -7.31
CA ASN A 125 -7.16 -4.84 -6.70
C ASN A 125 -6.71 -6.25 -7.10
N PHE A 126 -5.43 -6.41 -7.40
CA PHE A 126 -4.79 -7.68 -7.74
C PHE A 126 -3.57 -7.91 -6.84
N PRO A 127 -3.77 -8.30 -5.57
CA PRO A 127 -2.69 -8.48 -4.60
C PRO A 127 -1.77 -9.66 -4.98
N SER A 128 -2.25 -10.60 -5.80
CA SER A 128 -1.45 -11.71 -6.31
C SER A 128 -0.26 -11.26 -7.16
N ASN A 129 -0.33 -10.09 -7.79
CA ASN A 129 0.82 -9.49 -8.46
C ASN A 129 1.94 -9.12 -7.49
N ALA A 130 1.60 -8.84 -6.23
CA ALA A 130 2.54 -8.52 -5.16
C ALA A 130 2.95 -9.75 -4.32
N GLY A 131 2.56 -10.96 -4.71
CA GLY A 131 2.95 -12.20 -4.00
C GLY A 131 1.93 -12.71 -2.98
N HIS A 132 0.73 -12.15 -2.92
CA HIS A 132 -0.35 -12.58 -2.05
C HIS A 132 -1.30 -13.56 -2.77
N THR A 133 -1.35 -14.82 -2.35
CA THR A 133 -2.30 -15.82 -2.90
C THR A 133 -3.38 -16.19 -1.90
N GLY A 134 -4.63 -16.37 -2.36
CA GLY A 134 -5.70 -16.92 -1.54
C GLY A 134 -6.37 -15.95 -0.55
N HIS A 135 -6.06 -14.66 -0.59
CA HIS A 135 -6.69 -13.67 0.32
C HIS A 135 -8.10 -13.31 -0.18
N PRO A 136 -9.17 -13.56 0.61
CA PRO A 136 -10.55 -13.40 0.15
C PRO A 136 -11.05 -11.96 0.17
N GLN A 137 -10.42 -11.05 0.92
CA GLN A 137 -10.82 -9.65 0.99
C GLN A 137 -9.60 -8.74 1.01
N VAL A 138 -9.49 -7.90 -0.01
CA VAL A 138 -8.49 -6.85 -0.09
C VAL A 138 -9.15 -5.55 0.39
N PRO A 139 -8.51 -4.76 1.26
CA PRO A 139 -9.08 -3.51 1.70
C PRO A 139 -9.44 -2.57 0.55
N ASN A 140 -10.58 -1.89 0.67
CA ASN A 140 -10.98 -0.86 -0.27
C ASN A 140 -9.96 0.29 -0.30
N LEU A 141 -9.86 0.97 -1.44
CA LEU A 141 -9.09 2.22 -1.50
C LEU A 141 -9.75 3.26 -0.60
N VAL A 142 -8.96 4.17 -0.04
CA VAL A 142 -9.46 5.22 0.86
C VAL A 142 -9.55 6.53 0.11
N ARG A 143 -10.69 7.21 0.21
CA ARG A 143 -10.91 8.56 -0.31
C ARG A 143 -10.29 9.61 0.62
N LEU A 144 -9.66 10.63 0.04
CA LEU A 144 -9.03 11.73 0.78
C LEU A 144 -9.78 13.05 0.57
N PRO A 145 -9.83 13.93 1.60
CA PRO A 145 -9.24 13.77 2.94
C PRO A 145 -10.15 13.04 3.94
N GLU A 146 -11.35 12.61 3.53
CA GLU A 146 -12.39 12.10 4.44
C GLU A 146 -11.98 10.81 5.17
N GLY A 147 -11.05 10.04 4.59
CA GLY A 147 -10.54 8.81 5.19
C GLY A 147 -11.56 7.67 5.21
N THR A 148 -12.57 7.74 4.34
CA THR A 148 -13.62 6.72 4.13
C THR A 148 -13.30 5.86 2.93
N ASP A 149 -13.97 4.70 2.81
CA ASP A 149 -13.84 3.85 1.62
C ASP A 149 -14.24 4.61 0.34
N LEU A 150 -13.40 4.49 -0.67
CA LEU A 150 -13.67 4.97 -2.02
C LEU A 150 -14.77 4.09 -2.63
N SER A 151 -15.91 4.72 -2.94
CA SER A 151 -17.03 4.07 -3.62
C SER A 151 -16.56 3.37 -4.91
N ASN A 152 -17.10 2.19 -5.18
CA ASN A 152 -16.76 1.38 -6.34
C ASN A 152 -18.04 0.77 -6.96
N PRO A 153 -18.62 1.35 -8.03
CA PRO A 153 -18.11 2.49 -8.80
C PRO A 153 -18.20 3.84 -8.08
N LEU A 154 -17.27 4.74 -8.40
CA LEU A 154 -17.34 6.17 -8.17
C LEU A 154 -17.92 6.85 -9.42
N VAL A 155 -19.07 7.51 -9.30
CA VAL A 155 -19.75 8.15 -10.43
C VAL A 155 -19.67 9.68 -10.30
N SER A 156 -19.24 10.36 -11.35
CA SER A 156 -19.22 11.82 -11.40
C SER A 156 -20.64 12.39 -11.53
N GLN A 157 -20.80 13.66 -11.16
CA GLN A 157 -21.96 14.43 -11.63
C GLN A 157 -21.85 14.65 -13.15
N ILE A 158 -23.00 14.87 -13.81
CA ILE A 158 -23.03 15.32 -15.20
C ILE A 158 -22.39 16.71 -15.25
N THR A 159 -21.34 16.84 -16.06
CA THR A 159 -20.41 17.97 -16.04
C THR A 159 -20.21 18.49 -17.46
N PRO A 160 -20.05 19.81 -17.70
CA PRO A 160 -19.74 20.33 -19.04
C PRO A 160 -18.46 19.77 -19.63
N ILE A 161 -18.38 19.69 -20.97
CA ILE A 161 -17.13 19.37 -21.69
C ILE A 161 -16.04 20.37 -21.27
N ASN A 162 -14.79 19.91 -21.21
CA ASN A 162 -13.61 20.62 -20.74
C ASN A 162 -13.61 20.98 -19.24
N THR A 163 -14.61 20.55 -18.46
CA THR A 163 -14.55 20.63 -16.99
C THR A 163 -14.05 19.31 -16.41
N PRO A 164 -12.96 19.31 -15.63
CA PRO A 164 -12.35 18.09 -15.09
C PRO A 164 -13.19 17.46 -13.97
N PHE A 165 -13.23 16.13 -13.93
CA PHE A 165 -13.63 15.37 -12.74
C PHE A 165 -12.38 14.89 -12.01
N LYS A 166 -12.22 15.29 -10.75
CA LYS A 166 -11.05 14.97 -9.91
C LYS A 166 -11.47 14.18 -8.68
N PHE A 167 -10.68 13.19 -8.31
CA PHE A 167 -10.83 12.51 -7.02
C PHE A 167 -9.47 12.11 -6.46
N TYR A 168 -9.41 12.01 -5.13
CA TYR A 168 -8.20 11.77 -4.36
C TYR A 168 -8.35 10.47 -3.60
N TRP A 169 -7.31 9.66 -3.61
CA TRP A 169 -7.34 8.35 -2.98
C TRP A 169 -5.94 7.89 -2.58
N LYS A 170 -5.89 6.89 -1.72
CA LYS A 170 -4.68 6.13 -1.40
C LYS A 170 -5.00 4.69 -1.08
N ILE A 171 -3.99 3.82 -1.07
CA ILE A 171 -4.11 2.54 -0.38
C ILE A 171 -4.28 2.82 1.12
N PRO A 172 -5.21 2.15 1.81
CA PRO A 172 -5.37 2.29 3.25
C PRO A 172 -4.04 2.01 3.96
N ASN A 173 -3.64 2.99 4.76
CA ASN A 173 -2.63 2.88 5.79
C ASN A 173 -3.15 3.66 6.97
N LYS A 174 -4.08 3.04 7.70
CA LYS A 174 -4.60 3.61 8.94
C LYS A 174 -4.02 2.85 10.11
N LEU A 175 -3.26 3.58 10.91
CA LEU A 175 -2.72 3.20 12.20
C LEU A 175 -3.74 3.41 13.35
N THR A 176 -5.01 3.62 13.05
CA THR A 176 -6.04 3.84 14.07
C THR A 176 -6.84 2.56 14.30
N GLU A 177 -6.33 1.72 15.22
CA GLU A 177 -7.00 0.79 16.16
C GLU A 177 -8.29 0.02 15.74
N PRO A 178 -8.43 -1.28 16.08
CA PRO A 178 -7.41 -2.26 16.52
C PRO A 178 -6.90 -3.14 15.36
N ASP A 179 -7.56 -3.11 14.21
CA ASP A 179 -7.22 -3.93 13.04
C ASP A 179 -6.41 -3.09 12.03
N PHE A 180 -5.10 -3.05 12.31
CA PHE A 180 -4.11 -2.37 11.50
C PHE A 180 -4.04 -2.97 10.10
N LEU A 181 -4.30 -2.15 9.08
CA LEU A 181 -3.95 -2.45 7.70
C LEU A 181 -2.73 -1.60 7.33
N PRO A 182 -1.51 -2.13 7.43
CA PRO A 182 -0.35 -1.47 6.87
C PRO A 182 -0.46 -1.45 5.35
N ALA A 183 0.23 -0.50 4.73
CA ALA A 183 0.41 -0.43 3.29
C ALA A 183 0.75 -1.80 2.70
N TYR A 184 -0.14 -2.35 1.89
CA TYR A 184 0.17 -3.52 1.09
C TYR A 184 0.53 -3.10 -0.32
N ALA A 185 1.38 -3.89 -0.96
CA ALA A 185 1.70 -3.74 -2.36
C ALA A 185 0.61 -4.42 -3.18
N SER A 186 0.21 -3.82 -4.30
CA SER A 186 -0.84 -4.36 -5.14
C SER A 186 -0.80 -3.75 -6.52
N LYS A 187 -1.32 -4.48 -7.50
CA LYS A 187 -1.70 -3.89 -8.78
C LYS A 187 -3.14 -3.42 -8.67
N ILE A 188 -3.40 -2.19 -9.07
CA ILE A 188 -4.75 -1.60 -9.08
C ILE A 188 -5.09 -1.24 -10.53
N SER A 189 -6.26 -1.64 -10.99
CA SER A 189 -6.81 -1.20 -12.28
C SER A 189 -7.98 -0.26 -12.04
N HIS A 190 -7.88 1.00 -12.46
CA HIS A 190 -8.99 1.95 -12.51
C HIS A 190 -9.55 1.98 -13.93
N THR A 191 -10.83 1.65 -14.09
CA THR A 191 -11.51 1.68 -15.39
C THR A 191 -12.59 2.76 -15.36
N GLY A 192 -12.37 3.83 -16.12
CA GLY A 192 -13.36 4.88 -16.36
C GLY A 192 -14.23 4.54 -17.55
N THR A 193 -15.53 4.43 -17.36
CA THR A 193 -16.53 4.35 -18.43
C THR A 193 -17.17 5.72 -18.61
N PHE A 194 -17.02 6.29 -19.80
CA PHE A 194 -17.46 7.65 -20.13
C PHE A 194 -18.76 7.61 -20.92
N TYR A 195 -19.66 8.53 -20.57
CA TYR A 195 -21.00 8.64 -21.16
C TYR A 195 -21.24 10.02 -21.78
N TYR A 196 -22.23 10.06 -22.68
CA TYR A 196 -22.71 11.25 -23.39
C TYR A 196 -21.69 11.80 -24.38
N GLY A 197 -21.27 13.07 -24.23
CA GLY A 197 -20.37 13.72 -25.18
C GLY A 197 -19.04 12.99 -25.34
N CYS A 198 -18.53 12.39 -24.27
CA CYS A 198 -17.41 11.46 -24.36
C CYS A 198 -17.92 10.04 -24.19
N GLY A 199 -17.88 9.25 -25.25
CA GLY A 199 -18.10 7.81 -25.20
C GLY A 199 -16.76 7.07 -25.22
N GLY A 200 -16.56 6.14 -24.29
CA GLY A 200 -15.34 5.33 -24.29
C GLY A 200 -15.05 4.66 -22.97
N ILE A 201 -14.01 3.83 -22.98
CA ILE A 201 -13.46 3.19 -21.80
C ILE A 201 -11.98 3.53 -21.76
N PHE A 202 -11.50 3.96 -20.59
CA PHE A 202 -10.10 4.25 -20.32
C PHE A 202 -9.65 3.49 -19.08
N THR A 203 -8.49 2.84 -19.13
CA THR A 203 -7.96 2.11 -17.98
C THR A 203 -6.61 2.68 -17.53
N ILE A 204 -6.51 2.98 -16.24
CA ILE A 204 -5.25 3.33 -15.57
C ILE A 204 -4.82 2.15 -14.69
N ILE A 205 -3.59 1.71 -14.85
CA ILE A 205 -2.97 0.67 -14.04
C ILE A 205 -1.96 1.30 -13.09
N PHE A 206 -2.14 1.08 -11.80
CA PHE A 206 -1.19 1.46 -10.76
C PHE A 206 -0.48 0.22 -10.25
N GLU A 207 0.85 0.22 -10.30
CA GLU A 207 1.70 -0.77 -9.62
C GLU A 207 2.19 -0.15 -8.32
N MET A 208 1.54 -0.49 -7.20
CA MET A 208 1.89 -0.01 -5.87
C MET A 208 2.96 -0.93 -5.30
N LYS A 209 4.23 -0.54 -5.40
CA LYS A 209 5.39 -1.39 -5.06
C LYS A 209 6.59 -0.60 -4.59
N VAL A 210 7.43 -1.24 -3.79
CA VAL A 210 8.77 -0.76 -3.48
C VAL A 210 9.65 -0.94 -4.72
N LEU A 211 10.32 0.13 -5.13
CA LEU A 211 11.17 0.12 -6.31
C LEU A 211 12.44 -0.71 -6.07
N ASP A 212 12.93 -1.33 -7.15
CA ASP A 212 14.23 -2.01 -7.20
C ASP A 212 14.47 -3.14 -6.20
N LEU A 213 13.41 -3.76 -5.68
CA LEU A 213 13.53 -5.02 -4.96
C LEU A 213 14.12 -6.12 -5.87
N LYS A 214 15.03 -6.89 -5.32
CA LYS A 214 15.70 -8.02 -5.96
C LYS A 214 15.47 -9.27 -5.15
N GLU A 215 15.20 -10.36 -5.85
CA GLU A 215 15.13 -11.68 -5.24
C GLU A 215 16.51 -12.08 -4.71
N LEU A 216 16.56 -12.44 -3.44
CA LEU A 216 17.66 -13.17 -2.87
C LEU A 216 17.48 -14.64 -3.24
N THR A 217 18.31 -15.15 -4.13
CA THR A 217 18.38 -16.59 -4.42
C THR A 217 19.23 -17.30 -3.37
N THR A 218 19.11 -18.63 -3.30
CA THR A 218 19.99 -19.46 -2.46
C THR A 218 21.46 -19.24 -2.83
N GLY A 219 22.34 -19.31 -1.83
CA GLY A 219 23.76 -19.01 -2.00
C GLY A 219 24.68 -19.82 -1.08
N ALA A 220 25.97 -19.49 -1.11
CA ALA A 220 26.95 -20.07 -0.19
C ALA A 220 26.71 -19.57 1.24
N GLY A 221 26.81 -20.46 2.24
CA GLY A 221 26.67 -20.10 3.65
C GLY A 221 25.24 -19.91 4.18
N TYR A 222 24.22 -19.95 3.34
CA TYR A 222 22.82 -19.81 3.77
C TYR A 222 21.82 -20.65 2.96
N ILE A 223 20.64 -20.85 3.54
CA ILE A 223 19.45 -21.41 2.91
C ILE A 223 18.28 -20.45 3.08
N LEU A 224 17.27 -20.60 2.23
CA LEU A 224 16.04 -19.81 2.27
C LEU A 224 14.90 -20.67 2.81
N GLU A 225 14.18 -20.17 3.80
CA GLU A 225 13.04 -20.81 4.45
C GLU A 225 11.85 -19.83 4.54
N GLY A 226 10.69 -20.27 5.02
CA GLY A 226 9.54 -19.39 5.29
C GLY A 226 8.51 -19.27 4.18
N ALA A 227 8.88 -19.57 2.94
CA ALA A 227 7.94 -19.54 1.82
C ALA A 227 6.72 -20.43 2.10
N ASN A 228 5.53 -19.84 2.03
CA ASN A 228 4.25 -20.54 2.18
C ASN A 228 3.61 -20.71 0.80
N PRO A 229 3.50 -21.93 0.25
CA PRO A 229 3.01 -22.14 -1.10
C PRO A 229 1.55 -21.69 -1.32
N ASN A 230 0.78 -21.55 -0.23
CA ASN A 230 -0.63 -21.17 -0.26
C ASN A 230 -0.86 -19.67 -0.08
N LEU A 231 0.07 -18.94 0.55
CA LEU A 231 -0.06 -17.51 0.85
C LEU A 231 1.03 -16.67 0.18
N HIS A 232 2.30 -17.03 0.41
CA HIS A 232 3.49 -16.28 0.00
C HIS A 232 4.53 -17.22 -0.59
N LYS A 233 4.37 -17.55 -1.88
CA LYS A 233 5.24 -18.51 -2.57
C LYS A 233 6.71 -18.08 -2.61
N ILE A 234 6.96 -16.77 -2.59
CA ILE A 234 8.29 -16.18 -2.64
C ILE A 234 8.29 -14.95 -1.73
N ASN A 235 9.17 -14.95 -0.73
CA ASN A 235 9.22 -13.96 0.36
C ASN A 235 10.66 -13.47 0.64
N HIS A 236 11.59 -13.69 -0.30
CA HIS A 236 13.01 -13.35 -0.15
C HIS A 236 13.42 -12.15 -1.00
N PHE A 237 12.64 -11.08 -1.03
CA PHE A 237 13.00 -9.86 -1.77
C PHE A 237 13.59 -8.80 -0.86
N GLY A 238 14.64 -8.14 -1.34
CA GLY A 238 15.29 -7.05 -0.64
C GLY A 238 15.85 -6.00 -1.58
N THR A 239 16.19 -4.83 -1.05
CA THR A 239 16.95 -3.83 -1.81
C THR A 239 18.32 -4.39 -2.22
N ALA A 240 18.97 -3.75 -3.20
CA ALA A 240 20.33 -4.14 -3.61
C ALA A 240 21.32 -4.11 -2.43
N ALA A 241 21.22 -3.11 -1.55
CA ALA A 241 22.06 -3.01 -0.35
C ALA A 241 21.75 -4.14 0.65
N MET A 242 20.47 -4.45 0.88
CA MET A 242 20.06 -5.54 1.77
C MET A 242 20.58 -6.89 1.26
N THR A 243 20.33 -7.21 -0.01
CA THR A 243 20.76 -8.49 -0.61
C THR A 243 22.29 -8.64 -0.63
N ALA A 244 23.05 -7.55 -0.79
CA ALA A 244 24.50 -7.58 -0.67
C ALA A 244 24.96 -7.83 0.78
N ALA A 245 24.35 -7.14 1.75
CA ALA A 245 24.72 -7.24 3.17
C ALA A 245 24.46 -8.66 3.72
N VAL A 246 23.35 -9.29 3.38
CA VAL A 246 23.03 -10.65 3.86
C VAL A 246 23.94 -11.71 3.23
N LYS A 247 24.30 -11.58 1.95
CA LYS A 247 25.29 -12.46 1.31
C LYS A 247 26.66 -12.32 1.97
N LYS A 248 27.04 -11.08 2.31
CA LYS A 248 28.28 -10.81 3.04
C LYS A 248 28.24 -11.42 4.45
N LEU A 249 27.12 -11.27 5.18
CA LEU A 249 26.95 -11.86 6.50
C LEU A 249 27.16 -13.39 6.49
N ALA A 250 26.55 -14.10 5.53
CA ALA A 250 26.75 -15.53 5.40
C ALA A 250 28.21 -15.91 5.11
N THR A 251 28.88 -15.14 4.25
CA THR A 251 30.30 -15.36 3.92
C THR A 251 31.21 -15.09 5.13
N ASP A 252 30.98 -13.99 5.85
CA ASP A 252 31.75 -13.61 7.03
C ASP A 252 31.55 -14.61 8.17
N PHE A 253 30.32 -15.13 8.35
CA PHE A 253 30.02 -16.12 9.37
C PHE A 253 30.67 -17.48 9.06
N ASP A 254 30.60 -17.93 7.80
CA ASP A 254 31.28 -19.16 7.37
C ASP A 254 32.80 -19.03 7.56
N ALA A 255 33.39 -17.88 7.19
CA ALA A 255 34.82 -17.62 7.39
C ALA A 255 35.23 -17.52 8.86
N ALA A 256 34.34 -17.05 9.74
CA ALA A 256 34.58 -16.98 11.18
C ALA A 256 34.54 -18.35 11.88
N CYS A 257 34.15 -19.42 11.16
CA CYS A 257 33.92 -20.72 11.72
C CYS A 257 34.75 -21.79 11.01
N SER A 258 35.73 -22.33 11.73
CA SER A 258 36.79 -23.22 11.25
C SER A 258 36.31 -24.59 10.70
N THR A 259 35.02 -24.92 10.81
CA THR A 259 34.40 -26.14 10.28
C THR A 259 33.16 -25.76 9.45
N PRO A 260 32.75 -26.56 8.45
CA PRO A 260 31.55 -26.27 7.67
C PRO A 260 30.39 -26.02 8.64
N THR A 261 29.98 -24.77 8.77
CA THR A 261 28.90 -24.43 9.69
C THR A 261 27.58 -24.91 9.12
N ALA A 262 26.63 -25.17 10.01
CA ALA A 262 25.25 -25.16 9.60
C ALA A 262 24.98 -23.82 8.89
N LYS A 263 24.46 -23.91 7.66
CA LYS A 263 24.10 -22.74 6.86
C LYS A 263 23.12 -21.87 7.64
N LEU A 264 23.27 -20.55 7.55
CA LEU A 264 22.29 -19.62 8.10
C LEU A 264 20.93 -19.87 7.45
N SER A 265 19.86 -19.94 8.24
CA SER A 265 18.50 -19.96 7.73
C SER A 265 17.99 -18.53 7.62
N TYR A 266 17.70 -18.10 6.40
CA TYR A 266 17.06 -16.83 6.11
C TYR A 266 15.58 -17.09 5.85
N ASN A 267 14.75 -16.60 6.76
CA ASN A 267 13.32 -16.82 6.76
C ASN A 267 12.62 -15.66 6.02
N ASP A 268 11.97 -14.74 6.72
CA ASP A 268 11.13 -13.74 6.07
C ASP A 268 11.94 -12.50 5.65
N MET A 269 11.76 -12.06 4.40
CA MET A 269 12.13 -10.74 3.90
C MET A 269 10.88 -10.08 3.28
N SER A 270 11.03 -9.24 2.26
CA SER A 270 9.89 -8.68 1.53
C SER A 270 9.28 -9.66 0.54
N LEU A 271 8.02 -9.42 0.20
CA LEU A 271 7.40 -9.97 -1.02
C LEU A 271 7.95 -9.28 -2.27
N VAL A 272 7.61 -9.82 -3.46
CA VAL A 272 8.14 -9.36 -4.76
C VAL A 272 7.99 -7.86 -5.01
N TRP A 273 6.90 -7.26 -4.51
CA TRP A 273 6.62 -5.82 -4.65
C TRP A 273 6.73 -5.06 -3.32
N GLY A 274 7.22 -5.73 -2.28
CA GLY A 274 7.17 -5.23 -0.91
C GLY A 274 5.77 -5.33 -0.32
N GLY A 275 5.40 -4.37 0.51
CA GLY A 275 4.10 -4.38 1.20
C GLY A 275 4.03 -5.35 2.37
N LEU A 276 2.89 -5.39 3.06
CA LEU A 276 2.68 -6.26 4.21
C LEU A 276 3.01 -7.72 3.91
N TYR A 277 3.84 -8.34 4.75
CA TYR A 277 3.96 -9.79 4.80
C TYR A 277 2.85 -10.34 5.70
N ASP A 278 1.79 -10.90 5.09
CA ASP A 278 0.58 -11.33 5.79
C ASP A 278 0.60 -12.84 6.11
N LEU A 279 1.30 -13.18 7.18
CA LEU A 279 1.53 -14.57 7.59
C LEU A 279 0.23 -15.40 7.72
N ASN A 280 -0.88 -14.76 8.11
CA ASN A 280 -2.13 -15.44 8.45
C ASN A 280 -3.20 -15.35 7.35
N GLY A 281 -3.01 -14.52 6.34
CA GLY A 281 -4.00 -14.30 5.30
C GLY A 281 -5.14 -13.33 5.69
N ASP A 282 -5.01 -12.64 6.82
CA ASP A 282 -6.03 -11.76 7.39
C ASP A 282 -5.67 -10.27 7.30
N TRP A 283 -4.55 -9.95 6.65
CA TRP A 283 -3.95 -8.62 6.51
C TRP A 283 -3.58 -7.96 7.84
N LYS A 284 -3.40 -8.74 8.92
CA LYS A 284 -3.00 -8.22 10.24
C LYS A 284 -1.51 -8.44 10.51
N THR A 285 -0.94 -7.53 11.31
CA THR A 285 0.44 -7.66 11.84
C THR A 285 0.55 -8.88 12.76
N PRO A 286 1.61 -9.69 12.67
CA PRO A 286 3.02 -9.26 12.79
C PRO A 286 3.74 -9.17 11.42
N HIS A 287 4.95 -8.60 11.34
CA HIS A 287 5.78 -8.41 10.11
C HIS A 287 5.54 -7.16 9.23
N LYS A 288 4.91 -6.09 9.73
CA LYS A 288 4.80 -4.80 9.00
C LYS A 288 6.16 -4.21 8.57
N GLU A 289 7.25 -4.60 9.21
CA GLU A 289 8.57 -4.05 8.92
C GLU A 289 9.15 -4.62 7.62
N HIS A 290 8.83 -5.87 7.27
CA HIS A 290 9.37 -6.54 6.09
C HIS A 290 8.97 -5.89 4.76
N ARG A 291 7.99 -4.98 4.77
CA ARG A 291 7.40 -4.35 3.58
C ARG A 291 8.33 -3.57 2.68
N PHE A 292 9.51 -3.17 3.17
CA PHE A 292 10.43 -2.30 2.45
C PHE A 292 11.64 -3.04 1.86
N GLY A 293 11.78 -4.35 2.09
CA GLY A 293 12.94 -5.10 1.63
C GLY A 293 14.26 -4.68 2.27
N ILE A 294 14.21 -4.16 3.50
CA ILE A 294 15.38 -3.81 4.32
C ILE A 294 15.43 -4.62 5.62
N ASN A 295 14.53 -5.61 5.77
CA ASN A 295 14.44 -6.48 6.93
C ASN A 295 14.61 -7.95 6.52
N LEU A 296 15.15 -8.75 7.44
CA LEU A 296 15.37 -10.18 7.30
C LEU A 296 15.27 -10.86 8.66
N ASP A 297 14.63 -12.03 8.69
CA ASP A 297 14.71 -12.94 9.83
C ASP A 297 15.78 -14.02 9.65
N VAL A 298 16.63 -14.18 10.67
CA VAL A 298 17.67 -15.20 10.73
C VAL A 298 17.35 -16.21 11.81
N GLY A 299 17.16 -17.48 11.44
CA GLY A 299 16.81 -18.54 12.39
C GLY A 299 17.89 -18.78 13.46
N LYS A 300 17.51 -18.80 14.74
CA LYS A 300 18.46 -19.08 15.84
C LYS A 300 18.81 -20.57 15.95
N ARG A 301 17.87 -21.46 15.59
CA ARG A 301 17.99 -22.92 15.83
C ARG A 301 19.10 -23.58 15.03
N GLN A 302 19.42 -23.02 13.86
CA GLN A 302 20.48 -23.49 13.00
C GLN A 302 21.87 -23.05 13.49
N VAL A 303 21.94 -22.13 14.46
CA VAL A 303 23.19 -21.60 14.98
C VAL A 303 23.35 -22.09 16.42
N LYS A 304 24.42 -22.82 16.71
CA LYS A 304 24.71 -23.27 18.07
C LYS A 304 24.91 -22.08 19.02
N LYS A 305 24.52 -22.24 20.29
CA LYS A 305 24.75 -21.24 21.34
C LYS A 305 26.18 -20.67 21.36
N ALA A 306 27.20 -21.54 21.27
CA ALA A 306 28.61 -21.13 21.27
C ALA A 306 28.96 -20.13 20.14
N ASN A 307 28.23 -20.17 19.02
CA ASN A 307 28.50 -19.40 17.82
C ASN A 307 27.61 -18.15 17.69
N ARG A 308 26.49 -18.09 18.42
CA ARG A 308 25.52 -16.99 18.32
C ARG A 308 26.10 -15.63 18.70
N LYS A 309 26.97 -15.58 19.72
CA LYS A 309 27.67 -14.33 20.09
C LYS A 309 28.45 -13.78 18.89
N LYS A 310 29.22 -14.64 18.22
CA LYS A 310 30.00 -14.24 17.04
C LYS A 310 29.11 -13.81 15.87
N LEU A 311 28.02 -14.53 15.62
CA LEU A 311 27.05 -14.15 14.61
C LEU A 311 26.45 -12.77 14.90
N ILE A 312 26.05 -12.48 16.14
CA ILE A 312 25.50 -11.19 16.55
C ILE A 312 26.51 -10.07 16.33
N GLU A 313 27.77 -10.26 16.69
CA GLU A 313 28.83 -9.28 16.40
C GLU A 313 28.93 -8.95 14.90
N LEU A 314 28.87 -9.96 14.04
CA LEU A 314 28.87 -9.78 12.57
C LEU A 314 27.60 -9.06 12.09
N MET A 315 26.43 -9.48 12.57
CA MET A 315 25.15 -8.84 12.22
C MET A 315 25.14 -7.36 12.64
N CYS A 316 25.60 -7.06 13.85
CA CYS A 316 25.68 -5.68 14.34
C CYS A 316 26.66 -4.81 13.55
N GLY A 317 27.50 -5.36 12.66
CA GLY A 317 28.29 -4.59 11.72
C GLY A 317 27.44 -3.82 10.71
N ALA A 318 26.38 -4.44 10.17
CA ALA A 318 25.56 -3.89 9.09
C ALA A 318 24.08 -3.70 9.45
N PHE A 319 23.62 -4.28 10.56
CA PHE A 319 22.20 -4.34 10.91
C PHE A 319 21.94 -3.81 12.32
N LYS A 320 20.76 -3.25 12.53
CA LYS A 320 20.10 -3.24 13.84
C LYS A 320 19.57 -4.64 14.05
N VAL A 321 19.88 -5.25 15.21
CA VAL A 321 19.54 -6.64 15.49
C VAL A 321 18.71 -6.68 16.76
N ARG A 322 17.55 -7.32 16.70
CA ARG A 322 16.79 -7.70 17.89
C ARG A 322 16.47 -9.18 17.84
N SER A 323 16.22 -9.79 18.99
CA SER A 323 15.67 -11.14 19.00
C SER A 323 14.17 -11.18 19.25
N GLU A 324 13.52 -12.03 18.46
CA GLU A 324 12.08 -12.24 18.32
C GLU A 324 11.78 -13.75 18.37
N GLY A 325 10.50 -14.13 18.52
CA GLY A 325 10.13 -15.53 18.76
C GLY A 325 10.47 -16.06 20.15
N ASP A 326 11.05 -15.21 21.00
CA ASP A 326 11.40 -15.54 22.39
C ASP A 326 10.17 -15.45 23.33
N VAL A 327 8.98 -15.17 22.80
CA VAL A 327 7.71 -15.04 23.56
C VAL A 327 6.67 -16.04 23.06
N SER A 328 5.73 -16.44 23.93
CA SER A 328 4.73 -17.52 23.68
C SER A 328 3.86 -17.34 22.44
N SER A 329 3.77 -16.13 21.90
CA SER A 329 2.94 -15.78 20.75
C SER A 329 3.61 -15.96 19.38
N GLU A 330 4.93 -16.17 19.33
CA GLU A 330 5.68 -16.24 18.06
C GLU A 330 6.44 -17.58 17.99
N PRO A 331 5.91 -18.58 17.26
CA PRO A 331 6.55 -19.87 17.16
C PRO A 331 7.80 -19.74 16.27
N LYS A 332 8.96 -20.07 16.83
CA LYS A 332 10.32 -20.02 16.25
C LYS A 332 11.14 -18.77 16.59
N ALA A 333 12.08 -18.96 17.50
CA ALA A 333 13.15 -18.02 17.81
C ALA A 333 13.98 -17.63 16.57
N HIS A 334 14.09 -16.33 16.32
CA HIS A 334 14.89 -15.75 15.24
C HIS A 334 15.51 -14.42 15.66
N TYR A 335 16.47 -13.95 14.87
CA TYR A 335 16.94 -12.57 14.92
C TYR A 335 16.24 -11.79 13.82
N HIS A 336 15.61 -10.67 14.18
CA HIS A 336 15.11 -9.71 13.21
C HIS A 336 16.20 -8.69 12.92
N LEU A 337 16.62 -8.61 11.67
CA LEU A 337 17.67 -7.72 11.18
C LEU A 337 17.04 -6.60 10.40
N THR A 338 17.51 -5.38 10.63
CA THR A 338 17.19 -4.22 9.80
C THR A 338 18.45 -3.55 9.33
N LEU A 339 18.57 -3.34 8.02
CA LEU A 339 19.75 -2.72 7.43
C LEU A 339 19.99 -1.32 8.02
N LYS A 340 21.21 -1.08 8.54
CA LYS A 340 21.64 0.24 9.00
C LYS A 340 21.71 1.20 7.83
N ASP A 341 21.45 2.48 8.11
CA ASP A 341 21.55 3.58 7.13
C ASP A 341 20.71 3.39 5.87
N ALA A 342 19.78 2.42 5.88
CA ALA A 342 18.83 2.24 4.80
C ALA A 342 17.94 3.48 4.75
N ALA A 343 18.14 4.31 3.71
CA ALA A 343 17.17 5.32 3.35
C ALA A 343 15.86 4.59 3.05
N LYS A 344 14.88 4.71 3.95
CA LYS A 344 13.50 4.46 3.55
C LYS A 344 13.21 5.49 2.47
N SER A 345 12.80 5.05 1.28
CA SER A 345 12.39 5.96 0.22
C SER A 345 11.20 6.78 0.73
N GLY A 346 11.45 8.00 1.19
CA GLY A 346 10.46 9.03 1.48
C GLY A 346 9.67 8.94 2.80
N GLU A 347 10.12 8.16 3.77
CA GLU A 347 9.63 8.31 5.15
C GLU A 347 10.82 8.56 6.09
N GLU A 348 10.67 9.60 6.92
CA GLU A 348 11.42 9.74 8.16
C GLU A 348 11.45 8.37 8.83
N LEU A 349 12.63 7.89 9.19
CA LEU A 349 12.80 6.60 9.87
C LEU A 349 11.78 6.60 11.00
N VAL A 350 10.63 5.91 10.81
CA VAL A 350 9.73 5.63 11.95
C VAL A 350 10.69 5.10 12.98
N GLU A 351 10.85 5.90 14.03
CA GLU A 351 11.86 5.66 15.04
C GLU A 351 11.66 4.20 15.42
N PHE A 352 12.77 3.48 15.54
CA PHE A 352 12.73 2.08 15.92
C PHE A 352 12.11 2.04 17.31
N ASP A 353 10.78 2.08 17.39
CA ASP A 353 10.00 1.79 18.58
C ASP A 353 10.12 0.29 18.68
N ILE A 354 11.27 -0.10 19.25
CA ILE A 354 11.52 -1.46 19.68
C ILE A 354 10.39 -1.69 20.68
N ASP A 355 9.37 -2.42 20.23
CA ASP A 355 8.35 -2.92 21.13
C ASP A 355 9.08 -3.49 22.34
N PRO A 356 8.79 -3.03 23.56
CA PRO A 356 9.54 -3.39 24.76
C PRO A 356 9.61 -4.91 25.01
N LYS A 357 8.81 -5.71 24.29
CA LYS A 357 8.91 -7.17 24.29
C LYS A 357 10.15 -7.73 23.57
N TYR A 358 10.78 -6.98 22.67
CA TYR A 358 11.95 -7.42 21.90
C TYR A 358 13.27 -7.02 22.58
N THR A 359 14.28 -7.88 22.48
CA THR A 359 15.61 -7.59 23.04
C THR A 359 16.54 -7.05 21.98
N ASN A 360 17.04 -5.82 22.12
CA ASN A 360 18.11 -5.30 21.26
C ASN A 360 19.42 -6.06 21.52
N CYS A 361 19.99 -6.65 20.48
CA CYS A 361 21.18 -7.48 20.56
C CYS A 361 22.47 -6.73 20.19
N CYS A 362 22.37 -5.51 19.66
CA CYS A 362 23.52 -4.66 19.39
C CYS A 362 23.73 -3.67 20.53
N PRO A 363 24.73 -3.88 21.40
CA PRO A 363 24.98 -2.95 22.50
C PRO A 363 25.44 -1.59 21.95
N THR A 364 24.96 -0.52 22.57
CA THR A 364 25.47 0.82 22.32
C THR A 364 26.77 1.03 23.09
N PRO A 365 27.79 1.68 22.49
CA PRO A 365 29.00 2.05 23.22
C PRO A 365 28.64 2.83 24.50
N PRO A 366 29.32 2.54 25.64
CA PRO A 366 30.54 1.75 25.74
C PRO A 366 30.34 0.25 26.01
N SER A 367 29.09 -0.25 26.12
CA SER A 367 28.87 -1.67 26.40
C SER A 367 29.29 -2.54 25.22
N THR A 368 29.99 -3.63 25.51
CA THR A 368 30.29 -4.70 24.55
C THR A 368 29.51 -5.98 24.85
N ASP A 369 28.68 -5.96 25.90
CA ASP A 369 28.02 -7.15 26.39
C ASP A 369 26.71 -7.37 25.66
N ILE A 370 26.66 -8.46 24.88
CA ILE A 370 25.45 -8.94 24.23
C ILE A 370 24.54 -9.57 25.30
N PRO A 371 23.26 -9.19 25.40
CA PRO A 371 22.34 -9.77 26.38
C PRO A 371 22.22 -11.29 26.26
N GLU A 372 22.14 -12.01 27.38
CA GLU A 372 21.98 -13.47 27.39
C GLU A 372 20.76 -13.93 26.58
N LYS A 373 19.64 -13.18 26.63
CA LYS A 373 18.45 -13.46 25.81
C LYS A 373 18.70 -13.50 24.31
N CYS A 374 19.72 -12.79 23.83
CA CYS A 374 20.11 -12.85 22.42
C CYS A 374 20.96 -14.09 22.11
N ILE A 375 21.66 -14.65 23.10
CA ILE A 375 22.54 -15.82 22.94
C ILE A 375 21.75 -17.12 23.18
N ASP A 376 20.85 -17.13 24.15
CA ASP A 376 20.05 -18.28 24.52
C ASP A 376 18.88 -18.49 23.55
N LEU A 377 18.46 -19.75 23.44
CA LEU A 377 17.34 -20.11 22.58
C LEU A 377 16.07 -20.21 23.42
N TYR A 378 15.21 -19.21 23.29
CA TYR A 378 13.89 -19.22 23.87
C TYR A 378 12.88 -19.60 22.80
N ASP A 379 11.94 -20.48 23.13
CA ASP A 379 10.80 -20.77 22.28
C ASP A 379 9.54 -20.56 23.11
N GLY A 380 8.76 -19.57 22.70
CA GLY A 380 7.53 -19.30 23.39
C GLY A 380 7.69 -18.77 24.83
N GLY A 381 8.76 -18.03 25.13
CA GLY A 381 9.07 -17.56 26.50
C GLY A 381 9.91 -18.52 27.34
N ASN A 382 10.12 -19.74 26.87
CA ASN A 382 10.81 -20.77 27.64
C ASN A 382 12.19 -21.04 27.05
N LEU A 383 13.21 -21.11 27.91
CA LEU A 383 14.52 -21.60 27.50
C LEU A 383 14.37 -23.06 27.06
N ILE A 384 14.85 -23.39 25.86
CA ILE A 384 14.83 -24.75 25.36
C ILE A 384 16.24 -25.29 25.14
N ASP A 385 16.37 -26.61 25.16
CA ASP A 385 17.65 -27.28 24.96
C ASP A 385 18.22 -26.99 23.57
N GLU A 386 19.55 -26.89 23.51
CA GLU A 386 20.25 -26.74 22.23
C GLU A 386 19.98 -27.97 21.36
N PRO A 387 19.60 -27.78 20.08
CA PRO A 387 19.44 -28.90 19.17
C PRO A 387 20.79 -29.61 18.98
N ASN A 388 20.77 -30.96 18.99
CA ASN A 388 21.93 -31.84 18.78
C ASN A 388 22.48 -31.79 17.34
N THR A 389 22.84 -30.60 16.86
CA THR A 389 23.42 -30.38 15.53
C THR A 389 24.97 -30.42 15.61
N PRO A 390 25.67 -30.94 14.60
CA PRO A 390 27.12 -30.74 14.42
C PRO A 390 27.35 -29.31 13.86
N SER A 391 28.36 -28.48 14.11
CA SER A 391 29.69 -28.44 14.74
C SER A 391 29.87 -27.04 15.39
N ASP A 392 30.87 -26.85 16.26
CA ASP A 392 31.18 -25.54 16.87
C ASP A 392 32.11 -24.70 15.97
N CYS A 393 32.05 -23.37 16.07
CA CYS A 393 33.10 -22.50 15.54
C CYS A 393 34.26 -22.62 16.52
N GLN A 394 35.37 -23.24 16.10
CA GLN A 394 36.60 -23.36 16.90
C GLN A 394 37.37 -22.05 16.90
#